data_AF-A0A4S2CRN2-F1
#
_entry.id   AF-A0A4S2CRN2-F1
#
_cell.length_a   1.000
_cell.length_b   1.000
_cell.length_c   1.000
_cell.angle_alpha   90.00
_cell.angle_beta   90.00
_cell.angle_gamma   90.00
#
_symmetry.space_group_name_H-M   'P 1'
#
loop_
_entity.id
_entity.type
_entity.pdbx_description
1 polymer ?
#
loop_
_entity_poly.entity_id
_entity_poly.type
_entity_poly.pdbx_seq_one_letter_code
_entity_poly.pdbx_strand_id
1 'polypeptide(L)'
;MAKAIYHENKKQIKENVSSGKVDINKPGVSGFTYLLYAIFLERYDIVKVLLELGADPNQLSIIKHPDGSIEKLTPLGCVCRNHWYPIKYIKLLVEKGANVNDTTFFLQLLTENLQD
;
A
#
# COMPACT_ATOMS: atom_id res chain seq x y z
N MET A 1 6.29 -3.92 -12.90
CA MET A 1 6.27 -3.47 -11.49
C MET A 1 5.85 -4.59 -10.53
N ALA A 2 4.59 -5.05 -10.51
CA ALA A 2 4.11 -6.06 -9.55
C ALA A 2 4.98 -7.34 -9.48
N LYS A 3 5.35 -7.92 -10.63
CA LYS A 3 6.26 -9.08 -10.68
C LYS A 3 7.65 -8.79 -10.08
N ALA A 4 8.17 -7.58 -10.27
CA ALA A 4 9.46 -7.17 -9.69
C ALA A 4 9.37 -7.03 -8.17
N ILE A 5 8.24 -6.54 -7.64
CA ILE A 5 7.95 -6.47 -6.20
C ILE A 5 7.85 -7.88 -5.62
N TYR A 6 7.08 -8.77 -6.27
CA TYR A 6 6.91 -10.15 -5.84
C TYR A 6 8.22 -10.94 -5.75
N HIS A 7 9.14 -10.72 -6.70
CA HIS A 7 10.47 -11.35 -6.69
C HIS A 7 11.55 -10.52 -5.98
N GLU A 8 11.18 -9.44 -5.27
CA GLU A 8 12.10 -8.56 -4.54
C GLU A 8 13.25 -7.98 -5.40
N ASN A 9 13.01 -7.81 -6.70
CA ASN A 9 14.01 -7.33 -7.65
C ASN A 9 14.15 -5.80 -7.56
N LYS A 10 14.88 -5.34 -6.54
CA LYS A 10 15.15 -3.91 -6.28
C LYS A 10 15.71 -3.17 -7.49
N LYS A 11 16.59 -3.81 -8.27
CA LYS A 11 17.19 -3.23 -9.48
C LYS A 11 16.12 -2.93 -10.53
N GLN A 12 15.29 -3.92 -10.86
CA GLN A 12 14.21 -3.74 -11.83
C GLN A 12 13.14 -2.75 -11.34
N ILE A 13 12.87 -2.68 -10.03
CA ILE A 13 11.97 -1.66 -9.45
C ILE A 13 12.53 -0.26 -9.71
N LYS A 14 13.79 -0.01 -9.34
CA LYS A 14 14.45 1.29 -9.55
C LYS A 14 14.48 1.67 -11.03
N GLU A 15 14.86 0.76 -11.91
CA GLU A 15 14.90 0.98 -13.36
C GLU A 15 13.53 1.32 -13.94
N ASN A 16 12.47 0.62 -13.53
CA ASN A 16 11.11 0.88 -14.01
C ASN A 16 10.65 2.30 -13.68
N VAL A 17 10.98 2.79 -12.48
CA VAL A 17 10.63 4.14 -12.02
C VAL A 17 11.52 5.19 -12.68
N SER A 18 12.84 5.01 -12.66
CA SER A 18 13.79 6.01 -13.19
C SER A 18 13.71 6.18 -14.71
N SER A 19 13.31 5.14 -15.44
CA SER A 19 13.08 5.22 -16.89
C SER A 19 11.73 5.83 -17.27
N GLY A 20 10.88 6.16 -16.29
CA GLY A 20 9.52 6.65 -16.53
C GLY A 20 8.55 5.60 -17.10
N LYS A 21 8.97 4.32 -17.19
CA LYS A 21 8.10 3.22 -17.65
C LYS A 21 6.91 2.98 -16.73
N VAL A 22 7.08 3.28 -15.45
CA VAL A 22 6.06 3.09 -14.41
C VAL A 22 6.01 4.34 -13.55
N ASP A 23 4.82 4.93 -13.46
CA ASP A 23 4.51 5.89 -12.40
C ASP A 23 4.33 5.12 -11.09
N ILE A 24 5.16 5.43 -10.10
CA ILE A 24 5.17 4.75 -8.80
C ILE A 24 3.86 4.94 -8.02
N ASN A 25 3.14 6.04 -8.29
CA ASN A 25 1.88 6.38 -7.65
C ASN A 25 0.67 6.05 -8.54
N LYS A 26 0.82 5.19 -9.54
CA LYS A 26 -0.32 4.60 -10.24
C LYS A 26 -0.62 3.22 -9.65
N PRO A 27 -1.88 2.92 -9.27
CA PRO A 27 -2.23 1.59 -8.77
C PRO A 27 -2.04 0.52 -9.86
N GLY A 28 -1.71 -0.69 -9.42
CA GLY A 28 -1.68 -1.89 -10.25
C GLY A 28 -3.08 -2.31 -10.72
N VAL A 29 -3.12 -3.36 -11.55
CA VAL A 29 -4.35 -3.82 -12.22
C VAL A 29 -5.46 -4.23 -11.23
N SER A 30 -5.10 -4.76 -10.06
CA SER A 30 -6.04 -5.16 -9.01
C SER A 30 -6.43 -4.02 -8.06
N GLY A 31 -6.04 -2.77 -8.35
CA GLY A 31 -6.34 -1.60 -7.53
C GLY A 31 -5.43 -1.40 -6.32
N PHE A 32 -4.51 -2.35 -6.06
CA PHE A 32 -3.43 -2.17 -5.10
C PHE A 32 -2.44 -1.11 -5.58
N THR A 33 -2.09 -0.17 -4.70
CA THR A 33 -0.85 0.61 -4.90
C THR A 33 0.35 -0.33 -4.79
N TYR A 34 1.45 0.02 -5.45
CA TYR A 34 2.67 -0.79 -5.37
C TYR A 34 3.21 -0.87 -3.93
N LEU A 35 3.05 0.20 -3.16
CA LEU A 35 3.41 0.24 -1.75
C LEU A 35 2.56 -0.73 -0.91
N LEU A 36 1.23 -0.71 -1.06
CA LEU A 36 0.37 -1.62 -0.31
C LEU A 36 0.62 -3.08 -0.70
N TYR A 37 0.88 -3.36 -1.99
CA TYR A 37 1.21 -4.71 -2.43
C TYR A 37 2.50 -5.24 -1.79
N ALA A 38 3.54 -4.41 -1.67
CA ALA A 38 4.78 -4.79 -0.98
C ALA A 38 4.59 -5.01 0.53
N ILE A 39 3.71 -4.23 1.16
CA ILE A 39 3.30 -4.42 2.57
C ILE A 39 2.57 -5.76 2.72
N PHE A 40 1.57 -6.04 1.86
CA PHE A 40 0.79 -7.27 1.88
C PHE A 40 1.66 -8.53 1.71
N LEU A 41 2.73 -8.45 0.93
CA LEU A 41 3.72 -9.53 0.77
C LEU A 41 4.79 -9.57 1.89
N GLU A 42 4.67 -8.69 2.89
CA GLU A 42 5.61 -8.53 4.00
C GLU A 42 7.06 -8.30 3.55
N ARG A 43 7.25 -7.57 2.44
CA ARG A 43 8.58 -7.26 1.87
C ARG A 43 9.10 -5.93 2.37
N TYR A 44 9.48 -5.87 3.64
CA TYR A 44 9.93 -4.64 4.32
C TYR A 44 11.01 -3.88 3.54
N ASP A 45 11.97 -4.60 2.97
CA ASP A 45 13.04 -4.03 2.18
C ASP A 45 12.56 -3.39 0.86
N ILE A 46 11.52 -3.96 0.26
CA ILE A 46 10.88 -3.39 -0.92
C ILE A 46 10.02 -2.18 -0.54
N VAL A 47 9.33 -2.23 0.60
CA VAL A 47 8.59 -1.08 1.15
C VAL A 47 9.52 0.14 1.30
N LYS A 48 10.71 -0.03 1.89
CA LYS A 48 11.72 1.04 1.97
C LYS A 48 12.10 1.58 0.59
N VAL A 49 12.43 0.70 -0.35
CA VAL A 49 12.82 1.11 -1.72
C VAL A 49 11.71 1.89 -2.42
N LEU A 50 10.45 1.47 -2.29
CA LEU A 50 9.33 2.18 -2.91
C LEU A 50 9.13 3.57 -2.29
N LEU A 51 9.20 3.69 -0.97
CA LEU A 51 9.13 4.99 -0.28
C LEU A 51 10.29 5.91 -0.64
N GLU A 52 11.51 5.38 -0.77
CA GLU A 52 12.69 6.12 -1.24
C GLU A 52 12.54 6.62 -2.69
N LEU A 53 11.80 5.88 -3.51
CA LEU A 53 11.50 6.25 -4.90
C LEU A 53 10.30 7.19 -5.03
N GLY A 54 9.72 7.67 -3.92
CA GLY A 54 8.62 8.62 -3.92
C GLY A 54 7.22 8.01 -3.99
N ALA A 55 7.06 6.74 -3.63
CA ALA A 55 5.73 6.17 -3.41
C ALA A 55 5.03 6.95 -2.28
N ASP A 56 3.81 7.42 -2.54
CA ASP A 56 3.01 8.17 -1.59
C ASP A 56 2.50 7.21 -0.48
N PRO A 57 2.92 7.42 0.79
CA PRO A 57 2.51 6.57 1.90
C PRO A 57 1.02 6.69 2.26
N ASN A 58 0.32 7.67 1.70
CA ASN A 58 -1.10 7.92 1.91
C ASN A 58 -1.96 7.46 0.73
N GLN A 59 -1.35 6.95 -0.34
CA GLN A 59 -2.12 6.59 -1.52
C GLN A 59 -3.09 5.45 -1.22
N LEU A 60 -4.37 5.73 -1.45
CA LEU A 60 -5.46 4.79 -1.22
C LEU A 60 -5.46 3.69 -2.30
N SER A 61 -5.41 2.43 -1.86
CA SER A 61 -5.75 1.29 -2.73
C SER A 61 -7.26 1.08 -2.74
N ILE A 62 -7.82 0.81 -3.91
CA ILE A 62 -9.25 0.49 -4.09
C ILE A 62 -9.32 -0.90 -4.71
N ILE A 63 -9.48 -1.92 -3.87
CA ILE A 63 -9.39 -3.32 -4.25
C ILE A 63 -10.81 -3.83 -4.48
N LYS A 64 -11.08 -4.38 -5.66
CA LYS A 64 -12.35 -5.05 -5.97
C LYS A 64 -12.17 -6.55 -5.84
N HIS A 65 -12.90 -7.14 -4.90
CA HIS A 65 -12.87 -8.58 -4.64
C HIS A 65 -13.78 -9.35 -5.62
N PRO A 66 -13.57 -10.68 -5.80
CA PRO A 66 -14.38 -11.48 -6.71
C PRO A 66 -15.87 -11.53 -6.37
N ASP A 67 -16.23 -11.37 -5.09
CA ASP A 67 -17.60 -11.30 -4.60
C ASP A 67 -18.28 -9.94 -4.89
N GLY A 68 -17.55 -9.00 -5.49
CA GLY A 68 -18.02 -7.66 -5.82
C GLY A 68 -17.81 -6.62 -4.71
N SER A 69 -17.37 -7.03 -3.51
CA SER A 69 -17.05 -6.10 -2.43
C SER A 69 -15.83 -5.23 -2.78
N ILE A 70 -15.81 -4.02 -2.21
CA ILE A 70 -14.74 -3.04 -2.43
C ILE A 70 -14.06 -2.74 -1.10
N GLU A 71 -12.76 -2.99 -1.03
CA GLU A 71 -11.93 -2.66 0.11
C GLU A 71 -11.08 -1.43 -0.21
N LYS A 72 -11.10 -0.43 0.67
CA LYS A 72 -10.28 0.78 0.55
C LYS A 72 -9.26 0.80 1.69
N LEU A 73 -7.98 0.76 1.34
CA LEU A 73 -6.90 0.68 2.33
C LEU A 73 -5.77 1.64 2.01
N THR A 74 -5.39 2.45 2.99
CA THR A 74 -4.09 3.12 2.98
C THR A 74 -3.01 2.17 3.51
N PRO A 75 -1.73 2.39 3.14
CA PRO A 75 -0.59 1.63 3.66
C PRO A 75 -0.62 1.51 5.19
N LEU A 76 -0.77 2.64 5.90
CA LEU A 76 -0.80 2.66 7.37
C LEU A 76 -2.02 1.93 7.95
N GLY A 77 -3.21 2.14 7.36
CA GLY A 77 -4.44 1.45 7.79
C GLY A 77 -4.32 -0.08 7.70
N CYS A 78 -3.69 -0.59 6.64
CA CYS A 78 -3.44 -2.03 6.49
C CYS A 78 -2.55 -2.60 7.60
N VAL A 79 -1.45 -1.92 7.94
CA VAL A 79 -0.54 -2.40 8.98
C VAL A 79 -1.20 -2.36 10.35
N CYS A 80 -1.95 -1.29 10.66
CA CYS A 80 -2.60 -1.11 11.95
C CYS A 80 -3.79 -2.07 12.19
N ARG A 81 -4.51 -2.47 11.13
CA ARG A 81 -5.64 -3.41 11.22
C ARG A 81 -5.20 -4.83 11.60
N ASN A 82 -3.95 -5.19 11.33
CA ASN A 82 -3.49 -6.56 11.37
C ASN A 82 -2.35 -6.73 12.40
N HIS A 83 -2.63 -7.42 13.51
CA HIS A 83 -1.73 -7.49 14.67
C HIS A 83 -0.39 -8.20 14.43
N TRP A 84 -0.23 -8.92 13.32
CA TRP A 84 0.99 -9.68 13.02
C TRP A 84 2.09 -8.83 12.39
N TYR A 85 1.78 -7.63 11.89
CA TYR A 85 2.81 -6.76 11.34
C TYR A 85 3.74 -6.24 12.44
N PRO A 86 5.06 -6.36 12.26
CA PRO A 86 6.00 -5.79 13.21
C PRO A 86 5.93 -4.25 13.22
N ILE A 87 6.04 -3.64 14.41
CA ILE A 87 5.96 -2.18 14.63
C ILE A 87 6.87 -1.33 13.71
N LYS A 88 7.96 -1.93 13.18
CA LYS A 88 8.87 -1.28 12.24
C LYS A 88 8.20 -0.79 10.95
N TYR A 89 7.09 -1.42 10.53
CA TYR A 89 6.31 -0.97 9.37
C TYR A 89 5.57 0.34 9.68
N ILE A 90 4.90 0.41 10.83
CA ILE A 90 4.22 1.62 11.30
C ILE A 90 5.24 2.76 11.42
N LYS A 91 6.37 2.51 12.10
CA LYS A 91 7.44 3.52 12.26
C LYS A 91 7.91 4.05 10.91
N LEU A 92 8.26 3.15 9.99
CA LEU A 92 8.72 3.53 8.65
C LEU A 92 7.69 4.36 7.88
N LEU A 93 6.42 3.97 7.90
CA LEU A 93 5.37 4.69 7.18
C LEU A 93 5.15 6.10 7.77
N VAL A 94 5.11 6.22 9.10
CA VAL A 94 4.99 7.51 9.79
C VAL A 94 6.20 8.40 9.51
N GLU A 95 7.42 7.85 9.60
CA GLU A 95 8.67 8.56 9.25
C GLU A 95 8.65 9.07 7.79
N LYS A 96 7.95 8.38 6.89
CA LYS A 96 7.81 8.77 5.49
C LYS A 96 6.59 9.65 5.20
N GLY A 97 5.84 10.07 6.23
CA GLY A 97 4.74 11.03 6.10
C GLY A 97 3.35 10.40 5.96
N ALA A 98 3.16 9.14 6.39
CA ALA A 98 1.83 8.57 6.51
C ALA A 98 0.99 9.38 7.51
N ASN A 99 -0.25 9.70 7.14
CA ASN A 99 -1.21 10.42 7.95
C ASN A 99 -1.73 9.52 9.06
N VAL A 100 -1.25 9.74 10.28
CA VAL A 100 -1.67 9.00 11.48
C VAL A 100 -3.12 9.27 11.90
N ASN A 101 -3.73 10.34 11.36
CA ASN A 101 -5.11 10.74 11.63
C ASN A 101 -6.04 10.41 10.46
N ASP A 102 -5.63 9.54 9.53
CA ASP A 102 -6.48 9.13 8.42
C ASP A 102 -7.73 8.40 8.91
N THR A 103 -8.90 9.00 8.67
CA THR A 103 -10.20 8.45 9.06
C THR A 103 -10.87 7.67 7.94
N THR A 104 -10.22 7.45 6.79
CA THR A 104 -10.76 6.65 5.67
C THR A 104 -11.22 5.27 6.16
N PHE A 105 -10.52 4.73 7.16
CA PHE A 105 -10.88 3.51 7.87
C PHE A 105 -12.25 3.58 8.58
N PHE A 106 -12.52 4.65 9.33
CA PHE A 106 -13.77 4.81 10.07
C PHE A 106 -14.99 4.94 9.17
N LEU A 107 -14.84 5.60 8.01
CA LEU A 107 -15.94 5.77 7.08
C LEU A 107 -16.40 4.43 6.48
N GLN A 108 -15.48 3.49 6.25
CA GLN A 108 -15.83 2.17 5.71
C GLN A 108 -16.65 1.34 6.72
N LEU A 109 -16.25 1.34 8.00
CA LEU A 109 -17.02 0.68 9.06
C LEU A 109 -18.40 1.30 9.26
N LEU A 110 -18.53 2.63 9.15
CA LEU A 110 -19.83 3.29 9.27
C LEU A 110 -20.77 2.95 8.11
N THR A 111 -20.25 2.81 6.88
CA THR A 111 -21.09 2.42 5.73
C THR A 111 -21.55 0.96 5.79
N GLU A 112 -20.77 0.07 6.37
CA GLU A 112 -21.14 -1.35 6.54
C GLU A 112 -22.20 -1.54 7.65
N ASN A 113 -22.19 -0.70 8.69
CA ASN A 113 -23.16 -0.75 9.81
C ASN A 113 -24.47 0.02 9.55
N LEU A 114 -24.62 0.67 8.40
CA LEU A 114 -25.83 1.43 8.01
C LEU A 114 -26.66 0.69 6.94
N GLN A 115 -26.33 -0.57 6.64
CA GLN A 115 -27.09 -1.43 5.72
C GLN A 115 -28.03 -2.44 6.41
N ASP A 116 -28.15 -2.38 7.75
CA ASP A 116 -29.13 -3.15 8.53
C ASP A 116 -30.33 -2.29 8.98
#